data_AF-D0LMQ3-F1
#
_entry.id   AF-D0LMQ3-F1
#
_cell.length_a   1.000
_cell.length_b   1.000
_cell.length_c   1.000
_cell.angle_alpha   90.00
_cell.angle_beta   90.00
_cell.angle_gamma   90.00
#
_symmetry.space_group_name_H-M   'P 1'
#
loop_
_entity.id
_entity.type
_entity.pdbx_description
1 polymer ?
#
loop_
_entity_poly.entity_id
_entity_poly.type
_entity_poly.pdbx_seq_one_letter_code
_entity_poly.pdbx_strand_id
1 'polypeptide(L)'
;MPWTYKEFSNNDGSSSASNVISEMLATLNSLPPAQAATAKTGITDQHHGPSFGVVFYNTSIKGSNLPPYALTGAWTEYTKTISHNSEYPTGLQAICDMLNGDGEAGLSESQAAFAHFSMADYESGWCHMALFYQEIG
;
A
#
# COMPACT_ATOMS: atom_id res chain seq x y z
N MET A 1 5.13 5.19 13.42
CA MET A 1 5.81 5.87 12.27
C MET A 1 4.77 6.72 11.55
N PRO A 2 5.10 7.62 10.59
CA PRO A 2 4.08 8.38 9.87
C PRO A 2 4.00 7.92 8.41
N TRP A 3 3.77 6.62 8.21
CA TRP A 3 3.21 6.13 6.95
C TRP A 3 1.90 6.86 6.69
N THR A 4 1.69 7.16 5.42
CA THR A 4 0.47 7.73 4.89
C THR A 4 0.23 7.14 3.51
N TYR A 5 -0.91 7.45 2.90
CA TYR A 5 -1.24 7.00 1.56
C TYR A 5 -1.88 8.10 0.72
N LYS A 6 -1.72 7.97 -0.59
CA LYS A 6 -2.52 8.68 -1.59
C LYS A 6 -3.30 7.68 -2.42
N GLU A 7 -4.57 7.95 -2.60
CA GLU A 7 -5.47 7.18 -3.46
C GLU A 7 -5.64 7.86 -4.83
N PHE A 8 -5.90 7.05 -5.83
CA PHE A 8 -6.07 7.45 -7.22
C PHE A 8 -7.25 6.67 -7.79
N SER A 9 -8.19 7.34 -8.45
CA SER A 9 -9.36 6.69 -9.05
C SER A 9 -9.82 7.49 -10.26
N ASN A 10 -10.15 6.80 -11.33
CA ASN A 10 -10.79 7.44 -12.48
C ASN A 10 -12.31 7.53 -12.24
N ASN A 11 -12.72 8.54 -11.47
CA ASN A 11 -14.15 8.79 -11.22
C ASN A 11 -14.88 9.44 -12.41
N ASP A 12 -14.17 9.72 -13.52
CA ASP A 12 -14.69 10.40 -14.71
C ASP A 12 -15.37 9.47 -15.72
N GLY A 13 -15.52 8.18 -15.40
CA GLY A 13 -16.11 7.18 -16.28
C GLY A 13 -15.17 6.66 -17.38
N SER A 14 -13.89 7.08 -17.36
CA SER A 14 -12.86 6.49 -18.23
C SER A 14 -12.23 5.26 -17.56
N SER A 15 -12.44 4.08 -18.14
CA SER A 15 -11.93 2.79 -17.62
C SER A 15 -10.41 2.61 -17.81
N SER A 16 -9.63 3.68 -17.91
CA SER A 16 -8.22 3.55 -18.26
C SER A 16 -7.32 3.50 -17.03
N ALA A 17 -7.03 2.29 -16.55
CA ALA A 17 -6.01 2.02 -15.53
C ALA A 17 -4.68 2.76 -15.81
N SER A 18 -4.37 3.09 -17.07
CA SER A 18 -3.21 3.90 -17.46
C SER A 18 -3.14 5.27 -16.78
N ASN A 19 -4.27 5.94 -16.54
CA ASN A 19 -4.31 7.26 -15.93
C ASN A 19 -3.94 7.16 -14.45
N VAL A 20 -4.58 6.21 -13.75
CA VAL A 20 -4.25 5.85 -12.36
C VAL A 20 -2.77 5.51 -12.22
N ILE A 21 -2.22 4.66 -13.10
CA ILE A 21 -0.79 4.29 -13.10
C ILE A 21 0.09 5.52 -13.29
N SER A 22 -0.30 6.43 -14.20
CA SER A 22 0.47 7.64 -14.48
C SER A 22 0.51 8.59 -13.28
N GLU A 23 -0.61 8.75 -12.56
CA GLU A 23 -0.69 9.57 -11.35
C GLU A 23 0.08 8.95 -10.17
N MET A 24 0.03 7.63 -10.02
CA MET A 24 0.84 6.90 -9.05
C MET A 24 2.34 7.11 -9.33
N LEU A 25 2.76 6.99 -10.60
CA LEU A 25 4.14 7.22 -11.00
C LEU A 25 4.58 8.68 -10.77
N ALA A 26 3.72 9.65 -11.09
CA ALA A 26 3.98 11.06 -10.83
C ALA A 26 4.17 11.33 -9.32
N THR A 27 3.37 10.66 -8.49
CA THR A 27 3.51 10.72 -7.03
C THR A 27 4.86 10.17 -6.59
N LEU A 28 5.25 8.97 -7.04
CA LEU A 28 6.55 8.38 -6.70
C LEU A 28 7.73 9.28 -7.10
N ASN A 29 7.67 9.88 -8.30
CA ASN A 29 8.71 10.79 -8.79
C ASN A 29 8.79 12.11 -8.00
N SER A 30 7.73 12.49 -7.28
CA SER A 30 7.71 13.68 -6.43
C SER A 30 8.25 13.42 -5.01
N LEU A 31 8.40 12.15 -4.62
CA LEU A 31 8.88 11.78 -3.29
C LEU A 31 10.41 11.84 -3.23
N PRO A 32 10.99 12.09 -2.03
CA PRO A 32 12.41 11.87 -1.80
C PRO A 32 12.83 10.42 -2.15
N PRO A 33 14.05 10.18 -2.67
CA PRO A 33 14.45 8.87 -3.18
C PRO A 33 14.24 7.70 -2.21
N ALA A 34 14.54 7.87 -0.93
CA ALA A 34 14.35 6.80 0.06
C ALA A 34 12.87 6.54 0.39
N GLN A 35 12.01 7.57 0.33
CA GLN A 35 10.56 7.39 0.45
C GLN A 35 10.01 6.64 -0.76
N ALA A 36 10.43 7.02 -1.97
CA ALA A 36 10.04 6.32 -3.19
C ALA A 36 10.53 4.85 -3.20
N ALA A 37 11.74 4.59 -2.72
CA ALA A 37 12.33 3.24 -2.67
C ALA A 37 11.63 2.28 -1.70
N THR A 38 10.97 2.80 -0.66
CA THR A 38 10.24 2.01 0.35
C THR A 38 8.72 2.08 0.17
N ALA A 39 8.26 2.91 -0.78
CA ALA A 39 6.86 3.07 -1.07
C ALA A 39 6.25 1.74 -1.50
N LYS A 40 4.99 1.55 -1.12
CA LYS A 40 4.20 0.38 -1.49
C LYS A 40 3.08 0.84 -2.39
N THR A 41 2.89 0.14 -3.50
CA THR A 41 1.88 0.48 -4.49
C THR A 41 0.92 -0.68 -4.67
N GLY A 42 -0.34 -0.34 -4.93
CA GLY A 42 -1.35 -1.31 -5.35
C GLY A 42 -2.22 -0.69 -6.40
N ILE A 43 -2.63 -1.49 -7.38
CA ILE A 43 -3.63 -1.11 -8.37
C ILE A 43 -4.60 -2.25 -8.53
N THR A 44 -5.87 -1.90 -8.69
CA THR A 44 -6.89 -2.85 -9.07
C THR A 44 -7.76 -2.26 -10.16
N ASP A 45 -8.18 -3.12 -11.08
CA ASP A 45 -9.11 -2.76 -12.14
C ASP A 45 -10.41 -3.49 -11.88
N GLN A 46 -11.41 -2.76 -11.37
CA GLN A 46 -12.64 -3.41 -10.93
C GLN A 46 -13.45 -3.90 -12.12
N HIS A 47 -13.95 -5.13 -12.05
CA HIS A 47 -14.84 -5.65 -13.08
C HIS A 47 -16.10 -4.78 -13.18
N HIS A 48 -16.28 -4.08 -14.30
CA HIS A 48 -17.33 -3.07 -14.53
C HIS A 48 -17.28 -1.82 -13.62
N GLY A 49 -16.13 -1.54 -13.00
CA GLY A 49 -15.92 -0.38 -12.12
C GLY A 49 -14.76 0.52 -12.56
N PRO A 50 -14.53 1.65 -11.86
CA PRO A 50 -13.34 2.46 -12.06
C PRO A 50 -12.09 1.73 -11.53
N SER A 51 -10.96 1.89 -12.22
CA SER A 51 -9.68 1.43 -11.68
C SER A 51 -9.30 2.25 -10.45
N PHE A 52 -8.72 1.60 -9.45
CA PHE A 52 -8.32 2.21 -8.18
C PHE A 52 -6.85 1.92 -7.91
N GLY A 53 -6.11 2.94 -7.47
CA GLY A 53 -4.69 2.87 -7.17
C GLY A 53 -4.36 3.49 -5.82
N VAL A 54 -3.28 3.02 -5.21
CA VAL A 54 -2.76 3.57 -3.95
C VAL A 54 -1.24 3.59 -3.93
N VAL A 55 -0.68 4.63 -3.32
CA VAL A 55 0.73 4.73 -2.96
C VAL A 55 0.85 4.99 -1.46
N PHE A 56 1.40 4.03 -0.72
CA PHE A 56 1.80 4.22 0.68
C PHE A 56 3.26 4.66 0.75
N TYR A 57 3.56 5.64 1.60
CA TYR A 57 4.93 6.12 1.80
C TYR A 57 5.15 6.63 3.22
N ASN A 58 6.39 6.50 3.69
CA ASN A 58 6.77 6.92 5.03
C ASN A 58 7.29 8.36 5.03
N THR A 59 6.54 9.29 5.62
CA THR A 59 6.91 10.71 5.66
C THR A 59 8.06 11.05 6.62
N SER A 60 8.45 10.14 7.53
CA SER A 60 9.58 10.37 8.45
C SER A 60 10.93 10.01 7.86
N ILE A 61 10.99 9.27 6.74
CA ILE A 61 12.26 8.98 6.08
C ILE A 61 12.77 10.28 5.45
N LYS A 62 13.73 10.92 6.15
CA LYS A 62 14.42 12.12 5.71
C LYS A 62 15.82 11.75 5.22
N GLY A 63 16.09 11.98 3.93
CA GLY A 63 17.40 11.69 3.33
C GLY A 63 17.52 10.26 2.79
N SER A 64 18.74 9.72 2.80
CA SER A 64 19.09 8.44 2.14
C SER A 64 19.14 7.23 3.08
N ASN A 65 18.79 7.40 4.36
CA ASN A 65 18.94 6.35 5.36
C ASN A 65 17.70 5.46 5.36
N LEU A 66 17.81 4.31 4.70
CA LEU A 66 16.84 3.23 4.81
C LEU A 66 17.04 2.48 6.14
N PRO A 67 15.97 1.97 6.77
CA PRO A 67 16.10 1.05 7.89
C PRO A 67 16.97 -0.16 7.50
N PRO A 68 17.81 -0.69 8.40
CA PRO A 68 18.65 -1.84 8.09
C PRO A 68 17.79 -3.06 7.76
N TYR A 69 18.16 -3.78 6.70
CA TYR A 69 17.58 -5.07 6.37
C TYR A 69 18.22 -6.14 7.25
N ALA A 70 17.55 -6.46 8.36
CA ALA A 70 17.96 -7.49 9.32
C ALA A 70 16.87 -8.55 9.55
N LEU A 71 15.98 -8.74 8.56
CA LEU A 71 14.84 -9.66 8.65
C LEU A 71 15.26 -11.05 8.17
N THR A 72 15.13 -12.06 9.04
CA THR A 72 15.49 -13.46 8.76
C THR A 72 14.36 -14.44 9.06
N GLY A 73 13.24 -13.98 9.63
CA GLY A 73 12.09 -14.80 9.97
C GLY A 73 11.24 -15.22 8.76
N ALA A 74 10.23 -16.04 9.04
CA ALA A 74 9.27 -16.50 8.05
C ALA A 74 8.43 -15.33 7.51
N TRP A 75 7.87 -15.54 6.32
CA TRP A 75 6.87 -14.63 5.75
C TRP A 75 5.51 -14.89 6.40
N THR A 76 4.88 -13.80 6.83
CA THR A 76 3.53 -13.75 7.38
C THR A 76 2.70 -12.76 6.56
N GLU A 77 1.38 -12.93 6.56
CA GLU A 77 0.45 -12.08 5.83
C GLU A 77 -0.63 -11.49 6.74
N TYR A 78 -1.03 -10.27 6.42
CA TYR A 78 -2.29 -9.68 6.86
C TYR A 78 -3.16 -9.44 5.64
N THR A 79 -4.41 -9.90 5.69
CA THR A 79 -5.36 -9.74 4.58
C THR A 79 -6.61 -8.99 5.02
N LYS A 80 -7.11 -8.13 4.14
CA LYS A 80 -8.40 -7.44 4.31
C LYS A 80 -9.21 -7.54 3.03
N THR A 81 -10.43 -8.03 3.17
CA THR A 81 -11.41 -8.11 2.07
C THR A 81 -12.29 -6.87 2.10
N ILE A 82 -12.48 -6.26 0.93
CA ILE A 82 -13.27 -5.07 0.70
C ILE A 82 -14.41 -5.44 -0.24
N SER A 83 -15.65 -5.27 0.24
CA SER A 83 -16.84 -5.62 -0.55
C SER A 83 -17.45 -4.44 -1.30
N HIS A 84 -17.12 -3.21 -0.90
CA HIS A 84 -17.64 -1.99 -1.49
C HIS A 84 -16.58 -0.88 -1.54
N ASN A 85 -16.68 0.00 -2.55
CA ASN A 85 -15.70 1.08 -2.73
C ASN A 85 -15.65 2.06 -1.55
N SER A 86 -16.75 2.21 -0.81
CA SER A 86 -16.79 3.02 0.41
C SER A 86 -15.91 2.49 1.54
N GLU A 87 -15.48 1.23 1.49
CA GLU A 87 -14.63 0.61 2.51
C GLU A 87 -13.14 0.77 2.19
N TYR A 88 -12.77 1.21 0.99
CA TYR A 88 -11.36 1.45 0.62
C TYR A 88 -10.63 2.31 1.67
N PRO A 89 -11.14 3.48 2.09
CA PRO A 89 -10.45 4.32 3.07
C PRO A 89 -10.18 3.59 4.39
N THR A 90 -11.14 2.80 4.89
CA THR A 90 -10.97 1.99 6.11
C THR A 90 -10.00 0.83 5.89
N GLY A 91 -9.97 0.26 4.69
CA GLY A 91 -9.00 -0.75 4.26
C GLY A 91 -7.57 -0.23 4.30
N LEU A 92 -7.33 0.86 3.56
CA LEU A 92 -6.03 1.51 3.43
C LEU A 92 -5.55 2.07 4.77
N GLN A 93 -6.44 2.64 5.57
CA GLN A 93 -6.08 3.12 6.91
C GLN A 93 -5.57 1.98 7.80
N ALA A 94 -6.21 0.80 7.78
CA ALA A 94 -5.74 -0.34 8.57
C ALA A 94 -4.34 -0.82 8.15
N ILE A 95 -4.04 -0.82 6.84
CA ILE A 95 -2.68 -1.10 6.34
C ILE A 95 -1.70 -0.04 6.84
N CYS A 96 -2.11 1.23 6.81
CA CYS A 96 -1.31 2.35 7.28
C CYS A 96 -1.01 2.24 8.80
N ASP A 97 -2.02 1.89 9.60
CA ASP A 97 -1.90 1.69 11.05
C ASP A 97 -0.90 0.54 11.35
N MET A 98 -1.01 -0.59 10.63
CA MET A 98 -0.05 -1.69 10.77
C MET A 98 1.38 -1.27 10.42
N LEU A 99 1.57 -0.56 9.32
CA LEU A 99 2.89 -0.02 8.92
C LEU A 99 3.43 0.99 9.94
N ASN A 100 2.55 1.68 10.67
CA ASN A 100 2.90 2.63 11.71
C ASN A 100 3.32 1.98 13.03
N GLY A 101 3.10 0.67 13.18
CA GLY A 101 3.31 -0.06 14.43
C GLY A 101 2.10 0.00 15.36
N ASP A 102 0.93 0.41 14.85
CA ASP A 102 -0.30 0.53 15.62
C ASP A 102 -1.13 -0.76 15.51
N GLY A 103 -1.85 -1.11 16.58
CA GLY A 103 -2.71 -2.30 16.67
C GLY A 103 -1.99 -3.59 17.07
N GLU A 104 -2.73 -4.71 17.14
CA GLU A 104 -2.23 -6.00 17.65
C GLU A 104 -1.15 -6.65 16.76
N ALA A 105 -1.12 -6.31 15.47
CA ALA A 105 -0.15 -6.78 14.49
C ALA A 105 0.78 -5.67 13.97
N GLY A 106 0.98 -4.60 14.78
CA GLY A 106 1.82 -3.47 14.42
C GLY A 106 3.25 -3.90 14.05
N LEU A 107 3.75 -3.38 12.92
CA LEU A 107 5.07 -3.73 12.40
C LEU A 107 6.17 -2.85 12.99
N SER A 108 7.33 -3.45 13.22
CA SER A 108 8.56 -2.69 13.48
C SER A 108 8.99 -1.87 12.24
N GLU A 109 9.91 -0.93 12.41
CA GLU A 109 10.37 -0.06 11.31
C GLU A 109 10.98 -0.85 10.15
N SER A 110 11.83 -1.83 10.42
CA SER A 110 12.38 -2.70 9.38
C SER A 110 11.29 -3.53 8.71
N GLN A 111 10.36 -4.14 9.48
CA GLN A 111 9.26 -4.90 8.89
C GLN A 111 8.39 -4.04 7.98
N ALA A 112 8.01 -2.85 8.43
CA ALA A 112 7.22 -1.92 7.63
C ALA A 112 7.96 -1.45 6.37
N ALA A 113 9.26 -1.14 6.48
CA ALA A 113 10.07 -0.71 5.34
C ALA A 113 10.14 -1.78 4.24
N PHE A 114 10.31 -3.05 4.62
CA PHE A 114 10.50 -4.17 3.70
C PHE A 114 9.24 -5.02 3.45
N ALA A 115 8.09 -4.65 4.02
CA ALA A 115 6.83 -5.30 3.71
C ALA A 115 6.42 -5.07 2.25
N HIS A 116 5.69 -6.03 1.69
CA HIS A 116 5.14 -5.98 0.35
C HIS A 116 3.63 -5.86 0.43
N PHE A 117 3.08 -4.88 -0.27
CA PHE A 117 1.64 -4.71 -0.40
C PHE A 117 1.15 -5.31 -1.72
N SER A 118 -0.02 -5.92 -1.70
CA SER A 118 -0.73 -6.37 -2.89
C SER A 118 -2.20 -5.96 -2.77
N MET A 119 -2.79 -5.62 -3.91
CA MET A 119 -4.20 -5.30 -4.04
C MET A 119 -4.69 -5.92 -5.33
N ALA A 120 -5.80 -6.66 -5.27
CA ALA A 120 -6.38 -7.33 -6.44
C ALA A 120 -7.90 -7.37 -6.31
N ASP A 121 -8.61 -7.09 -7.41
CA ASP A 121 -10.04 -7.35 -7.54
C ASP A 121 -10.29 -8.76 -8.07
N TYR A 122 -11.40 -9.33 -7.64
CA TYR A 122 -11.87 -10.64 -8.06
C TYR A 122 -13.16 -10.48 -8.87
N GLU A 123 -13.42 -11.41 -9.80
CA GLU A 123 -14.61 -11.38 -10.66
C GLU A 123 -15.94 -11.27 -9.89
N SER A 124 -15.95 -11.64 -8.61
CA SER A 124 -17.09 -11.52 -7.69
C SER A 124 -17.37 -10.08 -7.20
N GLY A 125 -16.55 -9.09 -7.59
CA GLY A 125 -16.65 -7.69 -7.16
C GLY A 125 -16.05 -7.44 -5.78
N TRP A 126 -15.07 -8.25 -5.37
CA TRP A 126 -14.37 -8.10 -4.09
C TRP A 126 -12.91 -7.74 -4.33
N CYS A 127 -12.44 -6.73 -3.59
CA CYS A 127 -11.03 -6.38 -3.57
C CYS A 127 -10.37 -7.01 -2.34
N HIS A 128 -9.26 -7.71 -2.55
CA HIS A 128 -8.39 -8.19 -1.49
C HIS A 128 -7.16 -7.30 -1.40
N MET A 129 -6.91 -6.79 -0.20
CA MET A 129 -5.66 -6.14 0.18
C MET A 129 -4.86 -7.11 1.02
N ALA A 130 -3.58 -7.27 0.71
CA ALA A 130 -2.65 -8.10 1.47
C ALA A 130 -1.37 -7.33 1.78
N LEU A 131 -0.88 -7.47 3.00
CA LEU A 131 0.43 -7.00 3.43
C LEU A 131 1.26 -8.20 3.87
N PHE A 132 2.32 -8.48 3.13
CA PHE A 132 3.27 -9.54 3.43
C PHE A 132 4.50 -8.95 4.11
N TYR A 133 4.94 -9.55 5.20
CA TYR A 133 6.11 -9.09 5.94
C TYR A 133 6.87 -10.26 6.54
N GLN A 134 8.18 -10.09 6.72
CA GLN A 134 8.99 -11.07 7.43
C GLN A 134 8.94 -10.84 8.94
N GLU A 135 8.90 -11.92 9.70
CA GLU A 135 9.06 -11.86 11.16
C GLU A 135 10.52 -11.56 11.54
N ILE A 136 10.70 -11.06 12.77
CA ILE A 136 12.03 -10.94 13.37
C ILE A 136 12.40 -12.32 13.89
N GLY A 137 13.55 -12.85 13.45
CA GLY A 137 14.09 -14.14 13.88
C GLY A 137 14.83 -14.10 15.21
#